data_AF-A0A359GU29-F1
#
_entry.id   AF-A0A359GU29-F1
#
_cell.length_a   1.000
_cell.length_b   1.000
_cell.length_c   1.000
_cell.angle_alpha   90.00
_cell.angle_beta   90.00
_cell.angle_gamma   90.00
#
_symmetry.space_group_name_H-M   'P 1'
#
loop_
_entity.id
_entity.type
_entity.pdbx_description
1 polymer ?
#
loop_
_entity_poly.entity_id
_entity_poly.type
_entity_poly.pdbx_seq_one_letter_code
_entity_poly.pdbx_strand_id
1 'polypeptide(L)'
;MTHRREFLKFLAASPLLTEFSVFAQEVEETIGERLTDPSEVINVFEMEAIAREKIPPAHFGYLATGVDGDITLRANRAGFTRFQIKPRRLVDVSQTDTSVNILGTEAGSPIFLCPVGSHGAYHSEAELGTARAAGAKGHHMILSTQASTPIEQVVEARGAPIWFQLYPTDRWEYTVAMLQRAEAAGCTAVCLTIDLPGGRNTETQQIFTRQDTRTCAACHTGRAKPIFDGLNMQGVGLNNPAMTWDVI
;
A
#
# COMPACT_ATOMS: atom_id res chain seq x y z
N MET A 1 -16.20 -40.46 31.74
CA MET A 1 -15.15 -39.41 31.71
C MET A 1 -13.94 -39.76 30.82
N THR A 2 -13.66 -41.05 30.58
CA THR A 2 -12.53 -41.55 29.79
C THR A 2 -12.60 -41.17 28.31
N HIS A 3 -13.77 -41.29 27.67
CA HIS A 3 -13.96 -41.00 26.24
C HIS A 3 -13.74 -39.53 25.86
N ARG A 4 -14.11 -38.59 26.74
CA ARG A 4 -13.84 -37.15 26.53
C ARG A 4 -12.35 -36.85 26.55
N ARG A 5 -11.59 -37.52 27.42
CA ARG A 5 -10.14 -37.32 27.53
C ARG A 5 -9.40 -37.93 26.35
N GLU A 6 -9.86 -39.05 25.82
CA GLU A 6 -9.28 -39.66 24.61
C GLU A 6 -9.62 -38.88 23.34
N PHE A 7 -10.85 -38.38 23.23
CA PHE A 7 -11.25 -37.51 22.11
C PHE A 7 -10.45 -36.21 22.08
N LEU A 8 -10.22 -35.57 23.23
CA LEU A 8 -9.40 -34.36 23.31
C LEU A 8 -7.91 -34.63 23.00
N LYS A 9 -7.39 -35.82 23.35
CA LYS A 9 -6.04 -36.23 22.96
C LYS A 9 -5.92 -36.51 21.47
N PHE A 10 -6.93 -37.12 20.87
CA PHE A 10 -7.00 -37.34 19.42
C PHE A 10 -7.02 -36.02 18.64
N LEU A 11 -7.82 -35.04 19.11
CA LEU A 11 -7.83 -33.69 18.53
C LEU A 11 -6.47 -32.99 18.69
N ALA A 12 -5.87 -33.02 19.88
CA ALA A 12 -4.57 -32.38 20.12
C ALA A 12 -3.40 -33.03 19.36
N ALA A 13 -3.55 -34.30 18.95
CA ALA A 13 -2.58 -35.02 18.11
C ALA A 13 -2.90 -34.95 16.62
N SER A 14 -3.97 -34.25 16.22
CA SER A 14 -4.36 -34.09 14.82
C SER A 14 -3.45 -33.07 14.13
N PRO A 15 -2.82 -33.40 12.99
CA PRO A 15 -2.05 -32.45 12.19
C PRO A 15 -2.87 -31.21 11.76
N LEU A 16 -4.19 -31.36 11.67
CA LEU A 16 -5.13 -30.27 11.34
C LEU A 16 -5.26 -29.21 12.46
N LEU A 17 -4.91 -29.55 13.70
CA LEU A 17 -4.97 -28.63 14.85
C LEU A 17 -3.60 -28.13 15.29
N THR A 18 -2.51 -28.74 14.80
CA THR A 18 -1.15 -28.19 14.99
C THR A 18 -0.91 -26.93 14.17
N GLU A 19 -1.75 -26.64 13.18
CA GLU A 19 -1.77 -25.38 12.44
C GLU A 19 -2.81 -24.41 13.01
N PHE A 20 -2.64 -24.05 14.29
CA PHE A 20 -3.42 -22.97 14.91
C PHE A 20 -3.36 -21.65 14.10
N SER A 21 -2.28 -21.45 13.32
CA SER A 21 -2.15 -20.32 12.40
C SER A 21 -3.11 -20.39 11.21
N VAL A 22 -3.39 -21.58 10.69
CA VAL A 22 -4.35 -21.76 9.57
C VAL A 22 -5.76 -21.52 10.06
N PHE A 23 -6.10 -22.01 11.25
CA PHE A 23 -7.41 -21.76 11.84
C PHE A 23 -7.63 -20.28 12.18
N ALA A 24 -6.60 -19.57 12.64
CA ALA A 24 -6.70 -18.12 12.90
C ALA A 24 -6.87 -17.32 11.59
N GLN A 25 -6.15 -17.71 10.53
CA GLN A 25 -6.23 -17.06 9.22
C GLN A 25 -7.59 -17.33 8.54
N GLU A 26 -8.13 -18.56 8.60
CA GLU A 26 -9.46 -18.89 8.11
C GLU A 26 -10.57 -18.16 8.89
N VAL A 27 -10.41 -17.97 10.20
CA VAL A 27 -11.38 -17.22 11.03
C VAL A 27 -11.35 -15.72 10.71
N GLU A 28 -10.17 -15.12 10.52
CA GLU A 28 -10.05 -13.73 10.06
C GLU A 28 -10.67 -13.53 8.66
N GLU A 29 -10.42 -14.46 7.73
CA GLU A 29 -11.03 -14.43 6.39
C GLU A 29 -12.57 -14.56 6.48
N THR A 30 -13.09 -15.49 7.30
CA THR A 30 -14.54 -15.75 7.42
C THR A 30 -15.30 -14.66 8.18
N ILE A 31 -14.69 -14.00 9.18
CA ILE A 31 -15.32 -12.88 9.90
C ILE A 31 -15.29 -11.61 9.03
N GLY A 32 -14.21 -11.40 8.26
CA GLY A 32 -14.06 -10.31 7.32
C GLY A 32 -15.15 -10.29 6.24
N GLU A 33 -15.59 -11.45 5.75
CA GLU A 33 -16.61 -11.59 4.70
C GLU A 33 -18.01 -11.03 5.07
N ARG A 34 -18.27 -10.73 6.35
CA ARG A 34 -19.56 -10.17 6.80
C ARG A 34 -19.54 -8.65 7.00
N LEU A 35 -18.38 -8.01 6.90
CA LEU A 35 -18.21 -6.59 7.12
C LEU A 35 -18.50 -5.82 5.83
N THR A 36 -19.41 -4.85 5.90
CA THR A 36 -19.76 -3.97 4.76
C THR A 36 -19.54 -2.49 5.07
N ASP A 37 -19.47 -2.12 6.35
CA ASP A 37 -19.17 -0.76 6.82
C ASP A 37 -17.73 -0.66 7.36
N PRO A 38 -16.85 0.17 6.76
CA PRO A 38 -15.51 0.45 7.29
C PRO A 38 -15.49 0.98 8.74
N SER A 39 -16.59 1.50 9.26
CA SER A 39 -16.67 1.96 10.65
C SER A 39 -16.70 0.83 11.68
N GLU A 40 -17.04 -0.39 11.25
CA GLU A 40 -17.17 -1.57 12.09
C GLU A 40 -15.87 -2.40 12.17
N VAL A 41 -14.85 -2.08 11.37
CA VAL A 41 -13.61 -2.85 11.37
C VAL A 41 -12.85 -2.67 12.69
N ILE A 42 -12.33 -3.78 13.19
CA ILE A 42 -11.54 -3.84 14.42
C ILE A 42 -10.04 -3.74 14.10
N ASN A 43 -9.62 -4.28 12.95
CA ASN A 43 -8.23 -4.25 12.52
C ASN A 43 -8.11 -3.98 11.01
N VAL A 44 -6.90 -3.59 10.57
CA VAL A 44 -6.65 -3.19 9.18
C VAL A 44 -6.77 -4.34 8.17
N PHE A 45 -6.70 -5.60 8.60
CA PHE A 45 -6.78 -6.75 7.69
C PHE A 45 -8.22 -7.01 7.24
N GLU A 46 -9.22 -6.65 8.05
CA GLU A 46 -10.65 -6.75 7.70
C GLU A 46 -11.04 -5.81 6.54
N MET A 47 -10.29 -4.72 6.33
CA MET A 47 -10.52 -3.80 5.21
C MET A 47 -10.35 -4.48 3.84
N GLU A 48 -9.57 -5.56 3.74
CA GLU A 48 -9.33 -6.26 2.48
C GLU A 48 -10.62 -6.90 1.94
N ALA A 49 -11.45 -7.47 2.81
CA ALA A 49 -12.73 -8.08 2.44
C ALA A 49 -13.71 -7.02 1.91
N ILE A 50 -13.84 -5.89 2.61
CA ILE A 50 -14.66 -4.74 2.18
C ILE A 50 -14.16 -4.20 0.84
N ALA A 51 -12.84 -4.06 0.68
CA ALA A 51 -12.23 -3.59 -0.56
C ALA A 51 -12.51 -4.54 -1.73
N ARG A 52 -12.44 -5.85 -1.51
CA ARG A 52 -12.73 -6.88 -2.52
C ARG A 52 -14.15 -6.80 -3.05
N GLU A 53 -15.11 -6.46 -2.19
CA GLU A 53 -16.52 -6.31 -2.58
C GLU A 53 -16.76 -4.99 -3.33
N LYS A 54 -16.15 -3.89 -2.88
CA LYS A 54 -16.45 -2.53 -3.39
C LYS A 54 -15.60 -2.09 -4.59
N ILE A 55 -14.38 -2.61 -4.71
CA ILE A 55 -13.45 -2.23 -5.78
C ILE A 55 -13.68 -3.13 -6.99
N PRO A 56 -13.60 -2.58 -8.23
CA PRO A 56 -13.55 -3.39 -9.43
C PRO A 56 -12.58 -4.58 -9.35
N PRO A 57 -12.98 -5.85 -9.61
CA PRO A 57 -12.09 -7.00 -9.73
C PRO A 57 -10.69 -6.72 -10.29
N ALA A 58 -10.57 -6.15 -11.49
CA ALA A 58 -9.25 -5.87 -12.09
C ALA A 58 -8.42 -4.88 -11.26
N HIS A 59 -9.05 -3.86 -10.67
CA HIS A 59 -8.38 -2.88 -9.82
C HIS A 59 -8.01 -3.47 -8.46
N PHE A 60 -8.88 -4.29 -7.85
CA PHE A 60 -8.58 -5.02 -6.63
C PHE A 60 -7.41 -5.97 -6.85
N GLY A 61 -7.40 -6.71 -7.96
CA GLY A 61 -6.29 -7.57 -8.36
C GLY A 61 -4.97 -6.81 -8.49
N TYR A 62 -4.99 -5.60 -9.07
CA TYR A 62 -3.80 -4.74 -9.15
C TYR A 62 -3.31 -4.26 -7.77
N LEU A 63 -4.24 -3.97 -6.84
CA LEU A 63 -3.91 -3.56 -5.47
C LEU A 63 -3.38 -4.71 -4.61
N ALA A 64 -3.96 -5.89 -4.74
CA ALA A 64 -3.68 -7.05 -3.88
C ALA A 64 -2.50 -7.91 -4.36
N THR A 65 -2.09 -7.80 -5.63
CA THR A 65 -1.02 -8.64 -6.21
C THR A 65 0.35 -8.29 -5.63
N GLY A 66 1.12 -9.34 -5.33
CA GLY A 66 2.58 -9.32 -5.27
C GLY A 66 3.18 -9.67 -6.64
N VAL A 67 4.39 -10.24 -6.60
CA VAL A 67 5.12 -10.73 -7.77
C VAL A 67 4.99 -12.25 -7.87
N ASP A 68 4.85 -12.75 -9.11
CA ASP A 68 4.63 -14.16 -9.44
C ASP A 68 3.43 -14.72 -8.65
N GLY A 69 3.64 -15.77 -7.85
CA GLY A 69 2.62 -16.41 -7.01
C GLY A 69 2.45 -15.81 -5.62
N ASP A 70 2.76 -14.52 -5.44
CA ASP A 70 2.60 -13.74 -4.20
C ASP A 70 3.35 -14.30 -2.97
N ILE A 71 4.40 -15.09 -3.20
CA ILE A 71 5.13 -15.79 -2.12
C ILE A 71 5.76 -14.77 -1.17
N THR A 72 6.42 -13.74 -1.69
CA THR A 72 7.05 -12.69 -0.86
C THR A 72 6.00 -11.88 -0.10
N LEU A 73 4.82 -11.64 -0.67
CA LEU A 73 3.73 -10.95 0.02
C LEU A 73 3.31 -11.71 1.29
N ARG A 74 3.10 -13.03 1.18
CA ARG A 74 2.80 -13.89 2.32
C ARG A 74 3.98 -13.99 3.29
N ALA A 75 5.21 -14.08 2.77
CA ALA A 75 6.42 -14.14 3.58
C ALA A 75 6.64 -12.88 4.42
N ASN A 76 6.28 -11.70 3.91
CA ASN A 76 6.35 -10.44 4.65
C ASN A 76 5.44 -10.47 5.90
N ARG A 77 4.17 -10.88 5.74
CA ARG A 77 3.23 -11.03 6.86
C ARG A 77 3.71 -12.09 7.86
N ALA A 78 4.07 -13.28 7.36
CA ALA A 78 4.61 -14.37 8.17
C ALA A 78 5.96 -14.02 8.85
N GLY A 79 6.69 -13.03 8.34
CA GLY A 79 7.91 -12.51 8.94
C GLY A 79 7.71 -12.03 10.37
N PHE A 80 6.61 -11.31 10.62
CA PHE A 80 6.33 -10.72 11.93
C PHE A 80 6.00 -11.75 13.02
N THR A 81 5.49 -12.93 12.67
CA THR A 81 5.14 -13.98 13.64
C THR A 81 6.38 -14.63 14.28
N ARG A 82 7.56 -14.41 13.69
CA ARG A 82 8.85 -14.88 14.23
C ARG A 82 9.34 -14.06 15.41
N PHE A 83 8.77 -12.87 15.62
CA PHE A 83 9.16 -11.96 16.70
C PHE A 83 8.10 -11.98 17.80
N GLN A 84 8.56 -11.96 19.05
CA GLN A 84 7.68 -11.85 20.22
C GLN A 84 8.03 -10.59 21.01
N ILE A 85 6.99 -9.90 21.48
CA ILE A 85 7.17 -8.77 22.40
C ILE A 85 7.48 -9.33 23.78
N LYS A 86 8.59 -8.90 24.40
CA LYS A 86 8.90 -9.19 25.80
C LYS A 86 8.36 -8.07 26.69
N PRO A 87 7.15 -8.19 27.28
CA PRO A 87 6.58 -7.13 28.09
C PRO A 87 7.42 -6.89 29.34
N ARG A 88 7.67 -5.62 29.65
CA ARG A 88 8.24 -5.20 30.93
C ARG A 88 7.10 -4.88 31.90
N ARG A 89 7.24 -5.28 33.16
CA ARG A 89 6.23 -5.09 34.21
C ARG A 89 6.68 -3.98 35.16
N LEU A 90 5.73 -3.33 35.82
CA LEU A 90 5.97 -2.25 36.79
C LEU A 90 6.75 -1.06 36.19
N VAL A 91 6.46 -0.73 34.93
CA VAL A 91 6.94 0.48 34.25
C VAL A 91 5.78 1.45 34.17
N ASP A 92 5.98 2.70 34.59
CA ASP A 92 4.97 3.74 34.41
C ASP A 92 4.84 4.08 32.93
N VAL A 93 3.65 3.82 32.39
CA VAL A 93 3.26 4.09 31.00
C VAL A 93 2.01 4.97 30.97
N SER A 94 1.74 5.71 32.04
CA SER A 94 0.62 6.67 32.13
C SER A 94 0.72 7.80 31.09
N GLN A 95 1.93 8.03 30.57
CA GLN A 95 2.22 8.88 29.42
C GLN A 95 3.13 8.10 28.46
N THR A 96 2.79 8.12 27.17
CA THR A 96 3.58 7.49 26.11
C THR A 96 3.70 8.46 24.95
N ASP A 97 4.89 8.51 24.34
CA ASP A 97 5.18 9.34 23.18
C ASP A 97 5.63 8.43 22.03
N THR A 98 4.90 8.47 20.93
CA THR A 98 5.21 7.75 19.69
C THR A 98 5.74 8.65 18.59
N SER A 99 5.99 9.93 18.91
CA SER A 99 6.45 10.89 17.92
C SER A 99 7.85 10.54 17.40
N VAL A 100 8.08 10.87 16.13
CA VAL A 100 9.37 10.68 15.45
C VAL A 100 9.67 11.89 14.56
N ASN A 101 10.96 12.21 14.43
CA ASN A 101 11.47 13.08 13.38
C ASN A 101 12.25 12.23 12.37
N ILE A 102 11.77 12.18 11.13
CA ILE A 102 12.44 11.46 10.03
C ILE A 102 12.67 12.47 8.91
N LEU A 103 13.93 12.63 8.47
CA LEU A 103 14.31 13.57 7.40
C LEU A 103 13.77 15.01 7.62
N GLY A 104 13.75 15.48 8.88
CA GLY A 104 13.23 16.81 9.22
C GLY A 104 11.70 16.90 9.28
N THR A 105 10.99 15.78 9.11
CA THR A 105 9.53 15.69 9.22
C THR A 105 9.13 15.17 10.59
N GLU A 106 8.43 16.00 11.35
CA GLU A 106 7.79 15.60 12.61
C GLU A 106 6.48 14.84 12.33
N ALA A 107 6.31 13.68 12.96
CA ALA A 107 5.08 12.88 12.90
C ALA A 107 4.71 12.40 14.30
N GLY A 108 3.41 12.39 14.63
CA GLY A 108 2.92 11.96 15.94
C GLY A 108 3.01 10.44 16.19
N SER A 109 3.25 9.66 15.13
CA SER A 109 3.47 8.22 15.21
C SER A 109 4.51 7.77 14.17
N PRO A 110 5.14 6.60 14.33
CA PRO A 110 6.09 6.06 13.35
C PRO A 110 5.40 5.40 12.14
N ILE A 111 4.15 5.78 11.85
CA ILE A 111 3.34 5.21 10.76
C ILE A 111 3.13 6.27 9.68
N PHE A 112 3.54 5.92 8.46
CA PHE A 112 3.55 6.79 7.29
C PHE A 112 2.72 6.13 6.18
N LEU A 113 2.03 6.94 5.38
CA LEU A 113 1.35 6.45 4.19
C LEU A 113 2.38 6.29 3.06
N CYS A 114 2.67 5.03 2.73
CA CYS A 114 3.58 4.67 1.64
C CYS A 114 3.05 5.10 0.26
N PRO A 115 3.93 5.29 -0.73
CA PRO A 115 3.55 5.72 -2.06
C PRO A 115 2.78 4.63 -2.80
N VAL A 116 1.46 4.77 -2.83
CA VAL A 116 0.57 3.96 -3.67
C VAL A 116 0.13 4.81 -4.86
N GLY A 117 0.25 4.24 -6.06
CA GLY A 117 -0.17 4.92 -7.29
C GLY A 117 -1.65 4.69 -7.59
N SER A 118 -2.22 5.59 -8.38
CA SER A 118 -3.54 5.43 -9.01
C SER A 118 -4.70 5.25 -8.04
N HIS A 119 -4.80 6.03 -6.96
CA HIS A 119 -5.90 5.90 -5.98
C HIS A 119 -7.28 6.07 -6.61
N GLY A 120 -7.36 6.83 -7.71
CA GLY A 120 -8.59 6.99 -8.51
C GLY A 120 -9.15 5.68 -9.10
N ALA A 121 -8.36 4.60 -9.13
CA ALA A 121 -8.85 3.27 -9.50
C ALA A 121 -9.67 2.62 -8.37
N TYR A 122 -9.46 3.03 -7.12
CA TYR A 122 -10.05 2.41 -5.94
C TYR A 122 -11.17 3.24 -5.32
N HIS A 123 -11.08 4.58 -5.45
CA HIS A 123 -12.08 5.50 -4.93
C HIS A 123 -12.15 6.78 -5.75
N SER A 124 -13.34 7.38 -5.88
CA SER A 124 -13.57 8.59 -6.69
C SER A 124 -12.81 9.81 -6.18
N GLU A 125 -12.54 9.89 -4.87
CA GLU A 125 -11.74 10.97 -4.28
C GLU A 125 -10.23 10.83 -4.51
N ALA A 126 -9.77 9.69 -5.05
CA ALA A 126 -8.37 9.42 -5.36
C ALA A 126 -7.41 9.79 -4.20
N GLU A 127 -6.27 10.40 -4.51
CA GLU A 127 -5.26 10.79 -3.52
C GLU A 127 -5.75 11.92 -2.58
N LEU A 128 -6.76 12.70 -2.98
CA LEU A 128 -7.28 13.79 -2.14
C LEU A 128 -7.96 13.26 -0.88
N GLY A 129 -8.71 12.16 -0.98
CA GLY A 129 -9.33 11.51 0.17
C GLY A 129 -8.26 11.01 1.16
N THR A 130 -7.21 10.36 0.63
CA THR A 130 -6.06 9.91 1.43
C THR A 130 -5.32 11.08 2.08
N ALA A 131 -5.09 12.16 1.36
CA ALA A 131 -4.39 13.35 1.85
C ALA A 131 -5.15 14.02 3.00
N ARG A 132 -6.47 14.19 2.88
CA ARG A 132 -7.32 14.71 3.96
C ARG A 132 -7.30 13.82 5.18
N ALA A 133 -7.39 12.50 5.00
CA ALA A 133 -7.31 11.54 6.11
C ALA A 133 -5.94 11.61 6.82
N ALA A 134 -4.85 11.74 6.05
CA ALA A 134 -3.50 11.90 6.58
C ALA A 134 -3.39 13.18 7.42
N GLY A 135 -3.86 14.31 6.89
CA GLY A 135 -3.89 15.58 7.62
C GLY A 135 -4.73 15.51 8.89
N ALA A 136 -5.95 14.96 8.82
CA ALA A 136 -6.86 14.84 9.94
C ALA A 136 -6.35 13.92 11.07
N LYS A 137 -5.49 12.94 10.75
CA LYS A 137 -4.91 12.00 11.71
C LYS A 137 -3.45 12.29 12.06
N GLY A 138 -2.87 13.37 11.51
CA GLY A 138 -1.48 13.74 11.78
C GLY A 138 -0.45 12.75 11.21
N HIS A 139 -0.80 12.00 10.17
CA HIS A 139 0.13 11.09 9.49
C HIS A 139 0.83 11.79 8.32
N HIS A 140 2.09 11.43 8.10
CA HIS A 140 2.82 11.85 6.92
C HIS A 140 2.45 10.98 5.71
N MET A 141 2.53 11.57 4.52
CA MET A 141 2.18 10.92 3.26
C MET A 141 3.33 11.04 2.27
N ILE A 142 3.62 9.93 1.57
CA ILE A 142 4.54 9.89 0.44
C ILE A 142 3.68 9.72 -0.81
N LEU A 143 3.78 10.65 -1.77
CA LEU A 143 2.98 10.62 -2.99
C LEU A 143 3.71 9.89 -4.12
N SER A 144 3.05 8.95 -4.79
CA SER A 144 3.64 8.25 -5.93
C SER A 144 3.73 9.13 -7.18
N THR A 145 4.77 8.94 -8.00
CA THR A 145 4.82 9.40 -9.40
C THR A 145 3.57 8.98 -10.18
N GLN A 146 2.98 7.84 -9.85
CA GLN A 146 1.82 7.28 -10.54
C GLN A 146 0.46 7.73 -9.96
N ALA A 147 0.42 8.82 -9.17
CA ALA A 147 -0.80 9.39 -8.62
C ALA A 147 -1.82 9.77 -9.71
N SER A 148 -3.11 9.64 -9.40
CA SER A 148 -4.21 10.10 -10.27
C SER A 148 -4.51 11.60 -10.15
N THR A 149 -3.99 12.25 -9.11
CA THR A 149 -4.22 13.65 -8.76
C THR A 149 -2.93 14.48 -8.87
N PRO A 150 -2.99 15.75 -9.34
CA PRO A 150 -1.84 16.65 -9.32
C PRO A 150 -1.24 16.82 -7.91
N ILE A 151 0.09 16.88 -7.83
CA ILE A 151 0.81 16.98 -6.55
C ILE A 151 0.42 18.23 -5.76
N GLU A 152 0.16 19.34 -6.45
CA GLU A 152 -0.24 20.61 -5.84
C GLU A 152 -1.54 20.46 -5.04
N GLN A 153 -2.53 19.77 -5.62
CA GLN A 153 -3.82 19.55 -4.97
C GLN A 153 -3.71 18.56 -3.80
N VAL A 154 -2.81 17.58 -3.89
CA VAL A 154 -2.57 16.62 -2.80
C VAL A 154 -1.93 17.33 -1.61
N VAL A 155 -0.92 18.18 -1.83
CA VAL A 155 -0.29 18.96 -0.77
C VAL A 155 -1.30 19.88 -0.10
N GLU A 156 -2.11 20.60 -0.91
CA GLU A 156 -3.17 21.48 -0.42
C GLU A 156 -4.20 20.69 0.40
N ALA A 157 -4.70 19.56 -0.11
CA ALA A 157 -5.69 18.74 0.58
C ALA A 157 -5.17 18.11 1.88
N ARG A 158 -3.87 17.82 1.96
CA ARG A 158 -3.25 17.40 3.23
C ARG A 158 -3.14 18.57 4.20
N GLY A 159 -2.86 19.78 3.71
CA GLY A 159 -2.63 20.97 4.51
C GLY A 159 -1.23 21.05 5.14
N ALA A 160 -0.28 20.23 4.67
CA ALA A 160 1.11 20.24 5.14
C ALA A 160 2.07 19.56 4.12
N PRO A 161 3.40 19.79 4.18
CA PRO A 161 4.38 19.24 3.24
C PRO A 161 4.45 17.70 3.19
N ILE A 162 4.51 17.13 1.98
CA ILE A 162 4.61 15.67 1.76
C ILE A 162 6.00 15.28 1.24
N TRP A 163 6.29 13.97 1.16
CA TRP A 163 7.40 13.46 0.35
C TRP A 163 6.90 13.01 -1.02
N PHE A 164 7.80 13.04 -2.00
CA PHE A 164 7.51 12.58 -3.36
C PHE A 164 8.29 11.30 -3.67
N GLN A 165 7.59 10.25 -4.09
CA GLN A 165 8.22 9.05 -4.60
C GLN A 165 8.46 9.19 -6.11
N LEU A 166 9.70 8.98 -6.52
CA LEU A 166 10.18 9.11 -7.88
C LEU A 166 10.34 7.73 -8.54
N TYR A 167 9.61 7.51 -9.63
CA TYR A 167 10.03 6.61 -10.71
C TYR A 167 10.71 7.46 -11.79
N PRO A 168 12.03 7.34 -12.00
CA PRO A 168 12.70 8.11 -13.03
C PRO A 168 12.23 7.67 -14.40
N THR A 169 12.21 8.62 -15.34
CA THR A 169 11.98 8.31 -16.74
C THR A 169 13.30 7.98 -17.44
N ASP A 170 13.23 7.38 -18.62
CA ASP A 170 14.39 7.20 -19.51
C ASP A 170 14.92 8.50 -20.13
N ARG A 171 14.26 9.64 -19.86
CA ARG A 171 14.72 11.00 -20.19
C ARG A 171 15.06 11.78 -18.93
N TRP A 172 16.33 12.11 -18.75
CA TRP A 172 16.80 12.78 -17.54
C TRP A 172 16.15 14.15 -17.35
N GLU A 173 15.96 14.91 -18.43
CA GLU A 173 15.33 16.22 -18.40
C GLU A 173 13.87 16.17 -17.88
N TYR A 174 13.16 15.06 -18.09
CA TYR A 174 11.81 14.88 -17.56
C TYR A 174 11.83 14.48 -16.09
N THR A 175 12.82 13.67 -15.67
CA THR A 175 13.07 13.39 -14.25
C THR A 175 13.35 14.67 -13.48
N VAL A 176 14.20 15.56 -14.01
CA VAL A 176 14.47 16.88 -13.44
C VAL A 176 13.21 17.73 -13.36
N ALA A 177 12.40 17.77 -14.43
CA ALA A 177 11.15 18.53 -14.44
C ALA A 177 10.15 18.07 -13.37
N MET A 178 10.00 16.74 -13.17
CA MET A 178 9.15 16.20 -12.10
C MET A 178 9.64 16.60 -10.71
N LEU A 179 10.96 16.55 -10.48
CA LEU A 179 11.56 16.95 -9.20
C LEU A 179 11.36 18.44 -8.91
N GLN A 180 11.60 19.29 -9.91
CA GLN A 180 11.35 20.73 -9.80
C GLN A 180 9.88 21.03 -9.50
N ARG A 181 8.95 20.30 -10.13
CA ARG A 181 7.52 20.45 -9.83
C ARG A 181 7.18 19.99 -8.41
N ALA A 182 7.75 18.88 -7.96
CA ALA A 182 7.53 18.39 -6.60
C ALA A 182 8.08 19.35 -5.54
N GLU A 183 9.27 19.88 -5.75
CA GLU A 183 9.88 20.91 -4.90
C GLU A 183 9.03 22.19 -4.88
N ALA A 184 8.59 22.68 -6.05
CA ALA A 184 7.73 23.86 -6.15
C ALA A 184 6.36 23.67 -5.47
N ALA A 185 5.83 22.44 -5.44
CA ALA A 185 4.63 22.08 -4.70
C ALA A 185 4.86 21.97 -3.18
N GLY A 186 6.11 22.12 -2.70
CA GLY A 186 6.45 22.10 -1.28
C GLY A 186 6.80 20.71 -0.73
N CYS A 187 7.19 19.76 -1.58
CA CYS A 187 7.71 18.47 -1.11
C CYS A 187 9.08 18.63 -0.44
N THR A 188 9.30 17.94 0.67
CA THR A 188 10.52 18.11 1.49
C THR A 188 11.55 17.00 1.33
N ALA A 189 11.17 15.86 0.74
CA ALA A 189 12.08 14.76 0.45
C ALA A 189 11.63 13.98 -0.79
N VAL A 190 12.58 13.26 -1.38
CA VAL A 190 12.37 12.39 -2.54
C VAL A 190 12.70 10.95 -2.18
N CYS A 191 11.78 10.03 -2.44
CA CYS A 191 12.00 8.59 -2.34
C CYS A 191 12.23 8.01 -3.74
N LEU A 192 13.48 7.77 -4.12
CA LEU A 192 13.80 7.10 -5.38
C LEU A 192 13.48 5.60 -5.27
N THR A 193 12.54 5.11 -6.08
CA THR A 193 12.15 3.69 -6.08
C THR A 193 12.92 2.93 -7.15
N ILE A 194 13.68 1.91 -6.73
CA ILE A 194 14.64 1.17 -7.56
C ILE A 194 14.34 -0.33 -7.70
N ASP A 195 13.19 -0.79 -7.20
CA ASP A 195 12.83 -2.22 -7.13
C ASP A 195 12.01 -2.71 -8.34
N LEU A 196 11.60 -1.82 -9.26
CA LEU A 196 10.83 -2.15 -10.48
C LEU A 196 11.52 -1.86 -11.85
N PRO A 197 12.85 -1.73 -11.99
CA PRO A 197 13.45 -1.35 -13.28
C PRO A 197 13.17 -2.35 -14.41
N GLY A 198 12.93 -3.63 -14.09
CA GLY A 198 12.59 -4.70 -15.04
C GLY A 198 11.11 -5.05 -15.14
N GLY A 199 10.22 -4.30 -14.47
CA GLY A 199 8.81 -4.64 -14.34
C GLY A 199 8.57 -5.82 -13.38
N ARG A 200 7.37 -6.41 -13.47
CA ARG A 200 6.94 -7.52 -12.60
C ARG A 200 5.96 -8.44 -13.32
N ASN A 201 6.02 -9.73 -13.02
CA ASN A 201 4.96 -10.68 -13.35
C ASN A 201 3.92 -10.69 -12.22
N THR A 202 2.64 -10.58 -12.54
CA THR A 202 1.55 -10.38 -11.56
C THR A 202 0.39 -11.33 -11.85
N GLU A 203 0.53 -12.60 -11.43
CA GLU A 203 -0.45 -13.65 -11.77
C GLU A 203 -1.83 -13.38 -11.16
N THR A 204 -1.87 -12.92 -9.90
CA THR A 204 -3.10 -12.56 -9.19
C THR A 204 -3.85 -11.44 -9.92
N GLN A 205 -3.17 -10.38 -10.33
CA GLN A 205 -3.79 -9.33 -11.14
C GLN A 205 -4.39 -9.89 -12.43
N GLN A 206 -3.69 -10.78 -13.15
CA GLN A 206 -4.19 -11.38 -14.40
C GLN A 206 -5.42 -12.26 -14.16
N ILE A 207 -5.48 -12.99 -13.04
CA ILE A 207 -6.66 -13.77 -12.64
C ILE A 207 -7.86 -12.85 -12.45
N PHE A 208 -7.72 -11.80 -11.63
CA PHE A 208 -8.80 -10.86 -11.36
C PHE A 208 -9.22 -10.05 -12.58
N THR A 209 -8.28 -9.72 -13.48
CA THR A 209 -8.59 -9.03 -14.74
C THR A 209 -9.53 -9.86 -15.61
N ARG A 210 -9.38 -11.19 -15.66
CA ARG A 210 -10.28 -12.09 -16.40
C ARG A 210 -11.69 -12.18 -15.81
N GLN A 211 -11.84 -11.85 -14.53
CA GLN A 211 -13.14 -11.84 -13.84
C GLN A 211 -13.87 -10.51 -14.03
N ASP A 212 -13.20 -9.49 -14.55
CA ASP A 212 -13.77 -8.17 -14.74
C ASP A 212 -14.52 -8.07 -16.06
N THR A 213 -15.82 -7.79 -16.00
CA THR A 213 -16.68 -7.66 -17.19
C THR A 213 -16.78 -6.23 -17.71
N ARG A 214 -16.15 -5.25 -17.05
CA ARG A 214 -16.17 -3.84 -17.46
C ARG A 214 -15.23 -3.55 -18.62
N THR A 215 -15.48 -2.44 -19.29
CA THR A 215 -14.64 -1.97 -20.40
C THR A 215 -13.44 -1.19 -19.88
N CYS A 216 -12.27 -1.83 -19.86
CA CYS A 216 -11.01 -1.24 -19.39
C CYS A 216 -10.52 -0.05 -20.23
N ALA A 217 -10.98 0.11 -21.48
CA ALA A 217 -10.57 1.22 -22.34
C ALA A 217 -10.86 2.61 -21.72
N ALA A 218 -11.92 2.74 -20.93
CA ALA A 218 -12.25 4.00 -20.26
C ALA A 218 -11.18 4.45 -19.25
N CYS A 219 -10.45 3.50 -18.64
CA CYS A 219 -9.42 3.77 -17.65
C CYS A 219 -8.00 3.80 -18.24
N HIS A 220 -7.78 3.14 -19.38
CA HIS A 220 -6.45 2.93 -19.97
C HIS A 220 -6.18 3.72 -21.26
N THR A 221 -7.13 4.53 -21.74
CA THR A 221 -6.93 5.34 -22.95
C THR A 221 -6.30 6.71 -22.63
N GLY A 222 -4.99 6.82 -22.89
CA GLY A 222 -4.35 8.04 -23.39
C GLY A 222 -4.10 9.21 -22.43
N ARG A 223 -4.52 9.15 -21.17
CA ARG A 223 -4.21 10.22 -20.20
C ARG A 223 -2.92 9.91 -19.45
N ALA A 224 -1.88 10.71 -19.69
CA ALA A 224 -0.68 10.71 -18.86
C ALA A 224 -1.05 11.05 -17.41
N LYS A 225 -0.26 10.55 -16.45
CA LYS A 225 -0.44 10.94 -15.04
C LYS A 225 -0.21 12.44 -14.87
N PRO A 226 -0.92 13.12 -13.96
CA PRO A 226 -0.82 14.57 -13.81
C PRO A 226 0.60 15.10 -13.55
N ILE A 227 1.48 14.29 -12.94
CA ILE A 227 2.87 14.69 -12.73
C ILE A 227 3.60 15.01 -14.05
N PHE A 228 3.17 14.42 -15.17
CA PHE A 228 3.72 14.62 -16.50
C PHE A 228 3.04 15.75 -17.29
N ASP A 229 2.11 16.50 -16.70
CA ASP A 229 1.45 17.61 -17.40
C ASP A 229 2.51 18.60 -17.92
N GLY A 230 2.44 18.91 -19.22
CA GLY A 230 3.43 19.75 -19.91
C GLY A 230 4.61 18.99 -20.53
N LEU A 231 4.73 17.67 -20.32
CA LEU A 231 5.76 16.83 -20.91
C LEU A 231 5.20 15.98 -22.05
N ASN A 232 5.95 15.85 -23.15
CA ASN A 232 5.60 14.93 -24.23
C ASN A 232 6.09 13.52 -23.88
N MET A 233 5.20 12.70 -23.30
CA MET A 233 5.48 11.33 -22.88
C MET A 233 5.49 10.29 -24.02
N GLN A 234 5.37 10.72 -25.28
CA GLN A 234 5.43 9.80 -26.41
C GLN A 234 6.81 9.14 -26.51
N GLY A 235 6.83 7.81 -26.36
CA GLY A 235 8.06 7.01 -26.41
C GLY A 235 8.97 7.19 -25.20
N VAL A 236 8.43 7.67 -24.07
CA VAL A 236 9.16 7.80 -22.80
C VAL A 236 8.75 6.68 -21.85
N GLY A 237 9.73 5.89 -21.42
CA GLY A 237 9.55 4.82 -20.45
C GLY A 237 9.49 5.35 -19.02
N LEU A 238 8.55 4.81 -18.25
CA LEU A 238 8.58 4.87 -16.78
C LEU A 238 9.20 3.54 -16.35
N ASN A 239 10.33 3.59 -15.66
CA ASN A 239 11.27 2.48 -15.40
C ASN A 239 12.36 2.36 -16.47
N ASN A 240 13.56 2.85 -16.11
CA ASN A 240 14.76 2.67 -16.90
C ASN A 240 15.48 1.38 -16.44
N PRO A 241 15.48 0.28 -17.22
CA PRO A 241 16.19 -0.95 -16.86
C PRO A 241 17.71 -0.77 -16.86
N ALA A 242 18.23 0.31 -17.45
CA ALA A 242 19.64 0.64 -17.46
C ALA A 242 20.07 1.55 -16.29
N MET A 243 19.22 1.72 -15.27
CA MET A 243 19.56 2.51 -14.08
C MET A 243 20.74 1.90 -13.32
N THR A 244 21.81 2.69 -13.18
CA THR A 244 23.01 2.38 -12.38
C THR A 244 23.11 3.35 -11.20
N TRP A 245 24.15 3.20 -10.40
CA TRP A 245 24.48 4.15 -9.33
C TRP A 245 24.74 5.58 -9.83
N ASP A 246 24.94 5.80 -11.14
CA ASP A 246 25.18 7.13 -11.72
C ASP A 246 23.94 8.06 -11.63
N VAL A 247 22.78 7.54 -11.23
CA VAL A 247 21.55 8.32 -11.01
C VAL A 247 21.53 9.04 -9.65
N ILE A 248 22.38 8.62 -8.70
CA ILE A 248 22.47 9.16 -7.32
C ILE A 248 23.76 9.97 -7.18
#